data_AF-A0A1V2AV93-F1
#
_entry.id   AF-A0A1V2AV93-F1
#
_cell.length_a   1.000
_cell.length_b   1.000
_cell.length_c   1.000
_cell.angle_alpha   90.00
_cell.angle_beta   90.00
_cell.angle_gamma   90.00
#
_symmetry.space_group_name_H-M   'P 1'
#
loop_
_entity.id
_entity.type
_entity.pdbx_description
1 polymer ?
#
loop_
_entity_poly.entity_id
_entity_poly.type
_entity_poly.pdbx_seq_one_letter_code
_entity_poly.pdbx_strand_id
1 'polypeptide(L)'
;MNAEFLNIYSLDWGFPYLDYYNIKNRNATIILNFSFLQNDLEDIFRYTLSQVLWAFKDIPKGTLVTVLFDVRGQNETKVDFKKFEKRLIESLYLLIGKVRFFIVFKS
;
A
#
# COMPACT_ATOMS: atom_id res chain seq x y z
N MET A 1 27.17 -3.37 16.79
CA MET A 1 26.24 -4.39 16.25
C MET A 1 25.47 -3.71 15.14
N ASN A 2 25.89 -3.89 13.89
CA ASN A 2 25.15 -3.33 12.75
C ASN A 2 23.87 -4.12 12.66
N ALA A 3 22.73 -3.49 12.94
CA ALA A 3 21.45 -4.09 12.63
C ALA A 3 21.38 -4.19 11.11
N GLU A 4 21.78 -5.35 10.56
CA GLU A 4 21.32 -5.74 9.24
C GLU A 4 19.80 -5.68 9.33
N PHE A 5 19.20 -4.74 8.61
CA PHE A 5 17.76 -4.70 8.44
C PHE A 5 17.40 -5.98 7.70
N LEU A 6 17.15 -7.05 8.46
CA LEU A 6 16.51 -8.26 7.98
C LEU A 6 15.18 -7.81 7.39
N ASN A 7 15.15 -7.65 6.06
CA ASN A 7 13.93 -7.38 5.34
C ASN A 7 12.96 -8.51 5.68
N ILE A 8 11.86 -8.17 6.33
CA ILE A 8 10.85 -9.13 6.80
C ILE A 8 10.13 -9.80 5.62
N TYR A 9 10.33 -9.25 4.42
CA TYR A 9 9.75 -9.65 3.14
C TYR A 9 10.87 -9.89 2.13
N SER A 10 10.67 -10.76 1.15
CA SER A 10 11.65 -11.01 0.07
C SER A 10 11.68 -9.90 -1.00
N LEU A 11 10.84 -8.87 -0.83
CA LEU A 11 10.53 -7.84 -1.80
C LEU A 11 11.28 -6.54 -1.52
N ASP A 12 11.86 -5.94 -2.57
CA ASP A 12 12.49 -4.62 -2.54
C ASP A 12 12.10 -3.81 -3.78
N TRP A 13 10.86 -3.33 -3.78
CA TRP A 13 10.33 -2.49 -4.87
C TRP A 13 10.51 -0.99 -4.60
N GLY A 14 11.38 -0.65 -3.65
CA GLY A 14 11.62 0.72 -3.21
C GLY A 14 10.56 1.26 -2.25
N PHE A 15 10.81 2.49 -1.79
CA PHE A 15 9.96 3.20 -0.84
C PHE A 15 8.63 3.65 -1.47
N PRO A 16 7.57 3.76 -0.66
CA PRO A 16 6.30 4.27 -1.15
C PRO A 16 6.43 5.78 -1.34
N TYR A 17 5.88 6.29 -2.44
CA TYR A 17 5.93 7.71 -2.72
C TYR A 17 4.58 8.36 -2.39
N LEU A 18 4.59 9.37 -1.53
CA LEU A 18 3.45 10.24 -1.28
C LEU A 18 3.38 11.24 -2.43
N ASP A 19 2.52 10.98 -3.40
CA ASP A 19 2.49 11.76 -4.64
C ASP A 19 1.91 13.16 -4.43
N TYR A 20 0.86 13.26 -3.63
CA TYR A 20 0.18 14.54 -3.46
C TYR A 20 -0.59 14.59 -2.14
N TYR A 21 -0.28 15.59 -1.30
CA TYR A 21 -1.13 16.00 -0.19
C TYR A 21 -1.77 17.36 -0.49
N ASN A 22 -3.11 17.40 -0.55
CA ASN A 22 -3.87 18.62 -0.70
C ASN A 22 -4.35 19.12 0.67
N ILE A 23 -3.76 20.20 1.18
CA ILE A 23 -4.12 20.78 2.48
C ILE A 23 -5.58 21.26 2.52
N LYS A 24 -6.11 21.83 1.42
CA LYS A 24 -7.46 22.39 1.37
C LYS A 24 -8.53 21.32 1.50
N ASN A 25 -8.34 20.21 0.80
CA ASN A 25 -9.33 19.12 0.76
C ASN A 25 -8.98 17.98 1.73
N ARG A 26 -7.78 18.02 2.34
CA ARG A 26 -7.20 16.95 3.16
C ARG A 26 -7.25 15.60 2.43
N ASN A 27 -6.70 15.57 1.23
CA ASN A 27 -6.56 14.32 0.46
C ASN A 27 -5.07 13.99 0.34
N ALA A 28 -4.73 12.72 0.55
CA ALA A 28 -3.39 12.18 0.33
C ALA A 28 -3.46 11.01 -0.65
N THR A 29 -2.57 10.97 -1.63
CA THR A 29 -2.39 9.80 -2.50
C THR A 29 -1.05 9.15 -2.22
N ILE A 30 -1.07 7.88 -1.85
CA ILE A 30 0.11 7.03 -1.70
C ILE A 30 0.17 6.17 -2.96
N ILE A 31 1.26 6.27 -3.72
CA ILE A 31 1.48 5.44 -4.91
C ILE A 31 2.46 4.32 -4.55
N LEU A 32 2.05 3.10 -4.89
CA LEU A 32 2.80 1.88 -4.65
C LEU A 32 3.10 1.20 -6.00
N ASN A 33 4.38 1.06 -6.31
CA ASN A 33 4.86 0.34 -7.48
C ASN A 33 5.09 -1.13 -7.10
N PHE A 34 4.15 -2.02 -7.41
CA PHE A 34 4.23 -3.44 -7.06
C PHE A 34 4.00 -4.33 -8.26
N SER A 35 4.52 -5.56 -8.21
CA SER A 35 4.28 -6.59 -9.22
C SER A 35 3.60 -7.82 -8.63
N PHE A 36 2.43 -8.16 -9.15
CA PHE A 36 1.66 -9.35 -8.77
C PHE A 36 2.02 -10.61 -9.58
N LEU A 37 3.05 -10.54 -10.45
CA LEU A 37 3.34 -11.60 -11.42
C LEU A 37 4.19 -12.76 -10.88
N GLN A 38 5.13 -12.51 -9.97
CA GLN A 38 6.21 -13.47 -9.67
C GLN A 38 6.35 -13.85 -8.19
N ASN A 39 5.62 -13.18 -7.29
CA ASN A 39 5.86 -13.29 -5.85
C ASN A 39 4.66 -13.85 -5.10
N ASP A 40 4.93 -14.45 -3.93
CA ASP A 40 3.88 -14.94 -3.03
C ASP A 40 2.95 -13.77 -2.63
N LEU A 41 1.65 -13.95 -2.81
CA LEU A 41 0.64 -12.94 -2.49
C LEU A 41 0.67 -12.56 -1.01
N GLU A 42 1.06 -13.47 -0.13
CA GLU A 42 1.21 -13.16 1.29
C GLU A 42 2.37 -12.20 1.53
N ASP A 43 3.48 -12.37 0.81
CA ASP A 43 4.64 -11.50 0.92
C ASP A 43 4.35 -10.11 0.34
N ILE A 44 3.68 -10.07 -0.82
CA ILE A 44 3.17 -8.82 -1.42
C ILE A 44 2.25 -8.10 -0.45
N PHE A 45 1.33 -8.83 0.19
CA PHE A 45 0.38 -8.29 1.14
C PHE A 45 1.09 -7.66 2.35
N ARG A 46 2.03 -8.37 2.96
CA ARG A 46 2.80 -7.88 4.11
C ARG A 46 3.66 -6.68 3.76
N TYR A 47 4.31 -6.71 2.60
CA TYR A 47 5.07 -5.58 2.08
C TYR A 47 4.16 -4.36 1.90
N THR A 48 3.05 -4.52 1.17
CA THR A 48 2.05 -3.49 0.92
C THR A 48 1.57 -2.83 2.21
N LEU A 49 1.15 -3.66 3.19
CA LEU A 49 0.64 -3.17 4.46
C LEU A 49 1.68 -2.30 5.19
N SER A 50 2.93 -2.74 5.17
CA SER A 50 4.03 -2.06 5.85
C SER A 50 4.36 -0.73 5.17
N GLN A 51 4.33 -0.68 3.85
CA GLN A 51 4.54 0.55 3.09
C GLN A 51 3.43 1.58 3.32
N VAL A 52 2.16 1.13 3.34
CA VAL A 52 1.03 2.00 3.68
C VAL A 52 1.20 2.54 5.11
N LEU A 53 1.43 1.68 6.09
CA LEU A 53 1.60 2.10 7.49
C LEU A 53 2.75 3.07 7.69
N TRP A 54 3.84 2.90 6.94
CA TRP A 54 4.96 3.82 6.97
C TRP A 54 4.56 5.20 6.43
N ALA A 55 3.93 5.25 5.26
CA ALA A 55 3.43 6.51 4.68
C ALA A 55 2.38 7.21 5.57
N PHE A 56 1.63 6.45 6.37
CA PHE A 56 0.65 6.99 7.30
C PHE A 56 1.24 7.82 8.44
N LYS A 57 2.53 7.64 8.78
CA LYS A 57 3.16 8.40 9.86
C LYS A 57 3.16 9.89 9.61
N ASP A 58 3.19 10.30 8.35
CA ASP A 58 3.29 11.70 7.93
C ASP A 58 1.94 12.30 7.52
N ILE A 59 0.85 11.52 7.58
CA ILE A 59 -0.48 11.96 7.13
C ILE A 59 -1.30 12.54 8.31
N PRO A 60 -1.78 13.80 8.22
CA PRO A 60 -2.61 14.39 9.26
C PRO A 60 -3.94 13.65 9.47
N LYS A 61 -4.43 13.63 10.71
CA LYS A 61 -5.73 13.03 11.06
C LYS A 61 -6.88 13.67 10.27
N GLY A 62 -7.84 12.84 9.88
CA GLY A 62 -9.02 13.26 9.10
C GLY A 62 -8.74 13.48 7.60
N THR A 63 -7.55 13.09 7.13
CA THR A 63 -7.22 13.05 5.71
C THR A 63 -7.90 11.86 5.04
N LEU A 64 -8.44 12.07 3.84
CA LEU A 64 -8.85 11.00 2.93
C LEU A 64 -7.61 10.44 2.24
N VAL A 65 -7.35 9.15 2.40
CA VAL A 65 -6.15 8.51 1.86
C VAL A 65 -6.53 7.60 0.70
N THR A 66 -5.94 7.86 -0.46
CA THR A 66 -6.02 6.98 -1.63
C THR A 66 -4.72 6.20 -1.74
N VAL A 67 -4.81 4.87 -1.70
CA VAL A 67 -3.68 3.98 -1.99
C VAL A 67 -3.82 3.49 -3.43
N LEU A 68 -2.91 3.93 -4.29
CA LEU A 68 -2.91 3.60 -5.71
C LEU A 68 -1.83 2.54 -5.97
N PHE A 69 -2.27 1.41 -6.50
CA PHE A 69 -1.41 0.33 -6.98
C PHE A 69 -1.20 0.53 -8.48
N ASP A 70 0.04 0.82 -8.87
CA ASP A 70 0.39 0.87 -10.29
C ASP A 70 0.68 -0.55 -10.78
N VAL A 71 -0.28 -1.13 -11.51
CA VAL A 71 -0.20 -2.49 -12.06
C VAL A 71 -0.14 -2.49 -13.59
N ARG A 72 0.17 -1.33 -14.19
CA ARG A 72 0.31 -1.21 -15.65
C ARG A 72 1.36 -2.19 -16.17
N GLY A 73 1.03 -2.86 -17.27
CA GLY A 73 1.91 -3.87 -17.89
C GLY A 73 1.85 -5.26 -17.27
N GLN A 74 1.01 -5.49 -16.25
CA GLN A 74 0.80 -6.81 -15.64
C GLN A 74 -0.44 -7.49 -16.24
N ASN A 75 -0.30 -7.97 -17.47
CA ASN A 75 -1.43 -8.43 -18.29
C ASN A 75 -2.06 -9.75 -17.81
N GLU A 76 -1.38 -10.53 -16.97
CA GLU A 76 -1.86 -11.82 -16.48
C GLU A 76 -1.57 -11.98 -14.97
N THR A 77 -2.46 -11.46 -14.13
CA THR A 77 -2.40 -11.74 -12.69
C THR A 77 -3.53 -12.71 -12.33
N LYS A 78 -3.23 -13.78 -11.59
CA LYS A 78 -4.23 -14.67 -10.99
C LYS A 78 -4.84 -14.08 -9.71
N VAL A 79 -4.60 -12.79 -9.44
CA VAL A 79 -4.96 -12.14 -8.19
C VAL A 79 -6.41 -11.70 -8.24
N ASP A 80 -7.16 -12.15 -7.25
CA ASP A 80 -8.46 -11.55 -6.94
C ASP A 80 -8.23 -10.21 -6.23
N PHE A 81 -8.16 -9.14 -7.02
CA PHE A 81 -7.91 -7.78 -6.51
C PHE A 81 -8.99 -7.32 -5.51
N LYS A 82 -10.24 -7.76 -5.66
CA LYS A 82 -11.31 -7.41 -4.71
C LYS A 82 -11.08 -8.07 -3.36
N LYS A 83 -10.66 -9.34 -3.36
CA LYS A 83 -10.32 -10.05 -2.12
C LYS A 83 -9.08 -9.44 -1.46
N PHE A 84 -8.07 -9.09 -2.25
CA PHE A 84 -6.86 -8.43 -1.77
C PHE A 84 -7.18 -7.06 -1.14
N GLU A 85 -7.94 -6.22 -1.84
CA GLU A 85 -8.42 -4.93 -1.37
C GLU A 85 -9.16 -5.06 -0.04
N LYS A 86 -10.16 -5.95 0.03
CA LYS A 86 -10.95 -6.18 1.24
C LYS A 86 -10.06 -6.56 2.42
N ARG A 87 -9.16 -7.52 2.24
CA ARG A 87 -8.22 -7.96 3.28
C ARG A 87 -7.32 -6.81 3.75
N LEU A 88 -6.86 -5.98 2.83
CA LEU A 88 -5.98 -4.85 3.14
C LEU A 88 -6.72 -3.77 3.93
N ILE A 89 -7.94 -3.42 3.53
CA ILE A 89 -8.80 -2.47 4.26
C ILE A 89 -9.09 -2.99 5.67
N GLU A 90 -9.47 -4.26 5.82
CA GLU A 90 -9.74 -4.86 7.14
C GLU A 90 -8.50 -4.80 8.04
N SER A 91 -7.32 -5.11 7.48
CA SER A 91 -6.06 -5.07 8.24
C SER A 91 -5.65 -3.65 8.64
N LEU A 92 -5.82 -2.68 7.74
CA LEU A 92 -5.56 -1.27 8.04
C LEU A 92 -6.53 -0.74 9.11
N TYR A 93 -7.80 -1.12 9.06
CA TYR A 93 -8.77 -0.75 10.09
C TYR A 93 -8.42 -1.29 11.47
N LEU A 94 -7.89 -2.51 11.54
CA LEU A 94 -7.43 -3.08 12.80
C LEU A 94 -6.21 -2.34 13.37
N LEU A 95 -5.29 -1.90 12.51
CA LEU A 95 -4.00 -1.35 12.93
C LEU A 95 -4.03 0.16 13.20
N ILE A 96 -4.76 0.93 12.39
CA ILE A 96 -4.78 2.40 12.48
C ILE A 96 -6.19 2.98 12.64
N GLY A 97 -7.19 2.11 12.82
CA GLY A 97 -8.57 2.50 13.03
C GLY A 97 -9.32 2.84 11.74
N LYS A 98 -10.57 3.30 11.88
CA LYS A 98 -11.42 3.68 10.74
C LYS A 98 -10.93 4.98 10.11
N VAL A 99 -10.05 4.86 9.13
CA VAL A 99 -9.64 5.95 8.23
C VAL A 99 -10.40 5.82 6.91
N ARG A 100 -10.63 6.93 6.20
CA ARG A 100 -11.27 6.86 4.89
C ARG A 100 -10.22 6.47 3.85
N PHE A 101 -10.26 5.22 3.42
CA PHE A 101 -9.40 4.69 2.36
C PHE A 101 -10.13 4.57 1.04
N PHE A 102 -9.42 4.84 -0.04
CA PHE A 102 -9.74 4.32 -1.37
C PHE A 102 -8.56 3.52 -1.87
N ILE A 103 -8.80 2.30 -2.34
CA ILE A 103 -7.78 1.48 -2.98
C ILE A 103 -8.09 1.44 -4.47
N VAL A 104 -7.09 1.77 -5.29
CA VAL A 104 -7.25 1.83 -6.74
C VAL A 104 -6.15 1.00 -7.38
N PHE A 105 -6.54 0.04 -8.22
CA PHE A 105 -5.61 -0.70 -9.08
C PHE A 105 -5.64 -0.04 -10.45
N LYS A 106 -4.52 0.56 -10.86
CA LYS A 106 -4.40 1.21 -12.16
C LYS A 106 -3.69 0.26 -13.13
N SER A 107 -4.46 -0.35 -14.02
CA SER A 107 -4.01 -1.21 -15.13
C SER A 107 -3.65 -0.43 -16.38
#